data_AF-A0A1R3J2R5-F1
#
_entry.id   AF-A0A1R3J2R5-F1
#
_cell.length_a   1.000
_cell.length_b   1.000
_cell.length_c   1.000
_cell.angle_alpha   90.00
_cell.angle_beta   90.00
_cell.angle_gamma   90.00
#
_symmetry.space_group_name_H-M   'P 1'
#
loop_
_entity.id
_entity.type
_entity.pdbx_description
1 polymer ?
#
loop_
_entity_poly.entity_id
_entity_poly.type
_entity_poly.pdbx_seq_one_letter_code
_entity_poly.pdbx_strand_id
1 'polypeptide(L)'
;MTLQNAPPGFDDSDHDKKFSKSFKHMVATCLVKDPRKRPTTEKLLKHPFFKHAKPPEVSVKKLLAKSPKVWNGVKTLDQFDEHIVQSKKLIAEEEASSSQYQRGISAWNFDIEDLKALLSDDDDD
;
A
#
# COMPACT_ATOMS: atom_id res chain seq x y z
N MET A 1 -9.57 4.32 39.33
CA MET A 1 -9.85 5.76 39.51
C MET A 1 -8.85 6.58 38.70
N THR A 2 -9.28 7.29 37.65
CA THR A 2 -8.47 8.29 36.91
C THR A 2 -9.28 9.56 36.61
N LEU A 3 -10.26 9.86 37.48
CA LEU A 3 -11.18 10.99 37.33
C LEU A 3 -10.55 12.35 37.70
N GLN A 4 -9.33 12.38 38.24
CA GLN A 4 -8.70 13.58 38.82
C GLN A 4 -7.97 14.50 37.84
N ASN A 5 -7.65 14.05 36.62
CA ASN A 5 -6.90 14.89 35.69
C ASN A 5 -7.82 15.95 35.06
N ALA A 6 -7.33 17.17 34.81
CA ALA A 6 -8.08 18.16 34.03
C ALA A 6 -8.52 17.56 32.67
N PRO A 7 -9.69 17.96 32.12
CA PRO A 7 -10.08 17.53 30.79
C PRO A 7 -9.00 17.91 29.77
N PRO A 8 -8.67 17.02 28.82
CA PRO A 8 -7.66 17.31 27.80
C PRO A 8 -8.13 18.52 26.97
N GLY A 9 -7.24 19.48 26.76
CA GLY A 9 -7.52 20.72 26.04
C GLY A 9 -6.33 21.16 25.19
N PHE A 10 -6.54 22.18 24.38
CA PHE A 10 -5.44 22.90 23.72
C PHE A 10 -4.59 23.59 24.80
N ASP A 11 -3.27 23.48 24.72
CA ASP A 11 -2.41 24.25 25.59
C ASP A 11 -2.21 25.65 24.99
N ASP A 12 -1.81 26.61 25.80
CA ASP A 12 -1.48 27.95 25.29
C ASP A 12 -0.03 28.04 24.79
N SER A 13 0.64 26.91 24.57
CA SER A 13 1.99 26.87 24.03
C SER A 13 1.98 27.22 22.54
N ASP A 14 3.14 27.66 22.05
CA ASP A 14 3.34 28.26 20.73
C ASP A 14 2.83 27.40 19.54
N HIS A 15 2.63 26.10 19.73
CA HIS A 15 2.07 25.20 18.73
C HIS A 15 0.59 25.47 18.39
N ASP A 16 -0.17 26.07 19.31
CA ASP A 16 -1.62 26.24 19.19
C ASP A 16 -2.04 27.63 18.68
N LYS A 17 -1.09 28.47 18.22
CA LYS A 17 -1.40 29.73 17.53
C LYS A 17 -2.02 29.54 16.14
N LYS A 18 -1.99 28.31 15.60
CA LYS A 18 -2.56 27.97 14.29
C LYS A 18 -4.09 27.99 14.27
N PHE A 19 -4.73 27.83 15.44
CA PHE A 19 -6.16 27.69 15.56
C PHE A 19 -6.83 28.95 16.11
N SER A 20 -7.99 29.30 15.54
CA SER A 20 -8.76 30.47 16.00
C SER A 20 -9.36 30.23 17.38
N LYS A 21 -9.57 31.32 18.14
CA LYS A 21 -10.21 31.26 19.47
C LYS A 21 -11.58 30.55 19.43
N SER A 22 -12.37 30.80 18.37
CA SER A 22 -13.67 30.16 18.16
C SER A 22 -13.55 28.64 17.93
N PHE A 23 -12.52 28.18 17.21
CA PHE A 23 -12.26 26.76 17.03
C PHE A 23 -11.87 26.08 18.35
N LYS A 24 -10.93 26.68 19.10
CA LYS A 24 -10.51 26.16 20.40
C LYS A 24 -11.70 26.02 21.35
N HIS A 25 -12.57 27.02 21.41
CA HIS A 25 -13.78 27.00 22.23
C HIS A 25 -14.77 25.89 21.81
N MET A 26 -14.97 25.71 20.51
CA MET A 26 -15.82 24.65 19.97
C MET A 26 -15.33 23.26 20.39
N VAL A 27 -14.03 22.99 20.24
CA VAL A 27 -13.42 21.71 20.61
C VAL A 27 -13.46 21.50 22.13
N ALA A 28 -13.16 22.52 22.94
CA ALA A 28 -13.23 22.43 24.40
C ALA A 28 -14.63 22.02 24.90
N THR A 29 -15.69 22.51 24.24
CA THR A 29 -17.07 22.13 24.55
C THR A 29 -17.35 20.64 24.28
N CYS A 30 -16.64 20.04 23.32
CA CYS A 30 -16.75 18.61 23.00
C CYS A 30 -15.90 17.70 23.92
N LEU A 31 -14.81 18.23 24.49
CA LEU A 31 -13.84 17.50 25.33
C LEU A 31 -14.24 17.47 26.81
N VAL A 32 -15.53 17.26 27.08
CA VAL A 32 -16.06 17.06 28.45
C VAL A 32 -16.00 15.57 28.80
N LYS A 33 -15.46 15.23 29.98
CA LYS A 33 -15.35 13.83 30.45
C LYS A 33 -16.71 13.14 30.60
N ASP A 34 -17.72 13.89 31.05
CA ASP A 34 -19.07 13.39 31.22
C ASP A 34 -19.81 13.42 29.86
N PRO A 35 -20.19 12.25 29.30
CA PRO A 35 -20.85 12.19 28.00
C PRO A 35 -22.21 12.86 27.99
N ARG A 36 -22.91 12.96 29.13
CA ARG A 36 -24.23 13.61 29.21
C ARG A 36 -24.14 15.13 29.13
N LYS A 37 -22.99 15.69 29.49
CA LYS A 37 -22.70 17.13 29.41
C LYS A 37 -22.16 17.55 28.04
N ARG A 38 -21.77 16.59 27.19
CA ARG A 38 -21.33 16.86 25.82
C ARG A 38 -22.51 17.45 25.01
N PRO A 39 -22.30 18.50 24.19
CA PRO A 39 -23.35 19.03 23.35
C PRO A 39 -23.80 18.00 22.30
N THR A 40 -25.12 17.93 22.08
CA THR A 40 -25.70 17.26 20.92
C THR A 40 -25.25 17.93 19.62
N THR A 41 -25.22 17.18 18.53
CA THR A 41 -24.85 17.69 17.19
C THR A 41 -25.61 18.97 16.81
N GLU A 42 -26.92 19.04 17.10
CA GLU A 42 -27.73 20.24 16.81
C GLU A 42 -27.27 21.49 17.58
N LYS A 43 -26.82 21.31 18.83
CA LYS A 43 -26.29 22.41 19.65
C LYS A 43 -24.90 22.82 19.17
N LEU A 44 -24.08 21.85 18.76
CA LEU A 44 -22.74 22.09 18.25
C LEU A 44 -22.75 22.84 16.91
N LEU A 45 -23.64 22.48 15.99
CA LEU A 45 -23.76 23.14 14.68
C LEU A 45 -24.21 24.61 14.77
N LYS A 46 -24.87 25.00 15.86
CA LYS A 46 -25.24 26.40 16.14
C LYS A 46 -24.08 27.25 16.66
N HIS A 47 -22.93 26.64 16.96
CA HIS A 47 -21.76 27.34 17.49
C HIS A 47 -21.23 28.39 16.48
N PRO A 48 -20.74 29.57 16.94
CA PRO A 48 -20.24 30.64 16.06
C PRO A 48 -19.19 30.21 15.04
N PHE A 49 -18.42 29.16 15.35
CA PHE A 49 -17.45 28.57 14.43
C PHE A 49 -18.06 28.15 13.09
N PHE A 50 -19.28 27.59 13.09
CA PHE A 50 -19.94 27.09 11.88
C PHE A 50 -20.71 28.17 11.12
N LYS A 51 -20.95 29.36 11.72
CA LYS A 51 -21.65 30.46 11.05
C LYS A 51 -20.91 30.98 9.81
N HIS A 52 -19.59 30.88 9.79
CA HIS A 52 -18.74 31.31 8.69
C HIS A 52 -18.23 30.12 7.84
N ALA A 53 -18.91 28.98 7.89
CA ALA A 53 -18.54 27.81 7.10
C ALA A 53 -18.66 28.11 5.61
N LYS A 54 -17.63 27.72 4.84
CA LYS A 54 -17.63 27.91 3.39
C LYS A 54 -18.53 26.87 2.71
N PRO A 55 -19.11 27.22 1.54
CA PRO A 55 -19.87 26.29 0.73
C PRO A 55 -19.07 24.99 0.48
N PRO A 56 -19.75 23.82 0.51
CA PRO A 56 -19.09 22.53 0.34
C PRO A 56 -18.32 22.45 -0.99
N GLU A 57 -18.79 23.13 -2.04
CA GLU A 57 -18.18 23.13 -3.37
C GLU A 57 -16.73 23.63 -3.35
N VAL A 58 -16.41 24.59 -2.48
CA VAL A 58 -15.05 25.17 -2.35
C VAL A 58 -14.13 24.20 -1.61
N SER A 59 -14.66 23.53 -0.59
CA SER A 59 -13.91 22.58 0.24
C SER A 59 -13.62 21.29 -0.54
N VAL A 60 -14.61 20.76 -1.26
CA VAL A 60 -14.51 19.55 -2.08
C VAL A 60 -13.41 19.71 -3.13
N LYS A 61 -13.39 20.83 -3.88
CA LYS A 61 -12.35 21.08 -4.89
C LYS A 61 -10.93 21.08 -4.28
N LYS A 62 -10.75 21.71 -3.11
CA LYS A 62 -9.43 21.78 -2.44
C LYS A 62 -8.98 20.46 -1.85
N LEU A 63 -9.92 19.68 -1.29
CA LEU A 63 -9.65 18.37 -0.73
C LEU A 63 -9.30 17.36 -1.85
N LEU A 64 -10.10 17.34 -2.92
CA LEU A 64 -9.89 16.44 -4.05
C LEU A 64 -8.64 16.79 -4.87
N ALA A 65 -8.23 18.07 -4.91
CA ALA A 65 -6.98 18.47 -5.59
C ALA A 65 -5.73 17.87 -4.94
N LYS A 66 -5.76 17.57 -3.64
CA LYS A 66 -4.64 16.98 -2.89
C LYS A 66 -4.73 15.46 -2.78
N SER A 67 -5.87 14.87 -3.12
CA SER A 67 -5.98 13.43 -3.26
C SER A 67 -5.22 12.99 -4.51
N PRO A 68 -4.48 11.87 -4.48
CA PRO A 68 -4.10 11.21 -5.71
C PRO A 68 -5.37 11.03 -6.54
N LYS A 69 -5.35 11.48 -7.80
CA LYS A 69 -6.45 11.18 -8.71
C LYS A 69 -6.55 9.66 -8.73
N VAL A 70 -7.74 9.10 -8.52
CA VAL A 70 -7.99 7.66 -8.59
C VAL A 70 -7.41 7.01 -9.86
N TRP A 71 -7.29 7.80 -10.94
CA TRP A 71 -6.63 7.46 -12.19
C TRP A 71 -5.11 7.21 -12.13
N ASN A 72 -4.41 7.72 -11.12
CA ASN A 72 -2.98 7.43 -10.94
C ASN A 72 -2.76 5.95 -10.60
N GLY A 73 -3.74 5.30 -9.96
CA GLY A 73 -3.70 3.86 -9.70
C GLY A 73 -3.68 3.03 -10.99
N VAL A 74 -4.36 3.48 -12.05
CA VAL A 74 -4.40 2.77 -13.34
C VAL A 74 -3.01 2.74 -14.00
N LYS A 75 -2.32 3.89 -14.04
CA LYS A 75 -0.96 3.96 -14.61
C LYS A 75 0.06 3.10 -13.86
N THR A 76 -0.11 2.98 -12.53
CA THR A 76 0.75 2.10 -11.73
C THR A 76 0.44 0.63 -11.93
N LEU A 77 -0.80 0.27 -12.32
CA LEU A 77 -1.15 -1.10 -12.68
C LEU A 77 -0.55 -1.49 -14.03
N ASP A 78 -0.62 -0.61 -15.03
CA ASP A 78 0.01 -0.86 -16.34
C ASP A 78 1.53 -1.11 -16.19
N GLN A 79 2.21 -0.30 -15.38
CA GLN A 79 3.63 -0.48 -15.08
C GLN A 79 3.94 -1.77 -14.32
N PHE A 80 3.05 -2.18 -13.41
CA PHE A 80 3.22 -3.42 -12.65
C PHE A 80 3.02 -4.64 -13.55
N ASP A 81 2.04 -4.59 -14.46
CA ASP A 81 1.80 -5.63 -15.46
C ASP A 81 2.98 -5.76 -16.43
N GLU A 82 3.55 -4.64 -16.91
CA GLU A 82 4.77 -4.65 -17.71
C GLU A 82 5.94 -5.32 -16.99
N HIS A 83 6.13 -5.01 -15.70
CA HIS A 83 7.20 -5.60 -14.89
C HIS A 83 6.98 -7.10 -14.62
N ILE A 84 5.73 -7.51 -14.39
CA ILE A 84 5.34 -8.93 -14.23
C ILE A 84 5.63 -9.72 -15.50
N VAL A 85 5.27 -9.17 -16.68
CA VAL A 85 5.51 -9.81 -17.97
C VAL A 85 7.01 -9.97 -18.22
N GLN A 86 7.80 -8.93 -17.96
CA GLN A 86 9.26 -9.00 -18.12
C GLN A 86 9.90 -10.03 -17.17
N SER A 87 9.45 -10.08 -15.92
CA SER A 87 9.93 -11.05 -14.93
C SER A 87 9.64 -12.50 -15.35
N LYS A 88 8.41 -12.76 -15.81
CA LYS A 88 7.99 -14.07 -16.31
C LYS A 88 8.79 -14.50 -17.54
N LYS A 89 9.11 -13.55 -18.43
CA LYS A 89 9.95 -13.83 -19.61
C LYS A 89 11.35 -14.28 -19.21
N LEU A 90 11.99 -13.60 -18.27
CA LEU A 90 13.33 -13.97 -17.79
C LEU A 90 13.35 -15.36 -17.15
N ILE A 91 12.32 -15.68 -16.33
CA ILE A 91 12.18 -17.01 -15.72
C ILE A 91 12.02 -18.09 -16.80
N ALA A 92 11.16 -17.84 -17.81
CA ALA A 92 10.96 -18.80 -18.90
C ALA A 92 12.22 -19.02 -19.75
N GLU A 93 13.02 -17.97 -19.97
CA GLU A 93 14.30 -18.07 -20.69
C GLU A 93 15.35 -18.87 -19.89
N GLU A 94 15.40 -18.69 -18.56
CA GLU A 94 16.27 -19.45 -17.68
C GLU A 94 15.88 -20.93 -17.61
N GLU A 95 14.58 -21.24 -17.49
CA GLU A 95 14.05 -22.61 -17.52
C GLU A 95 14.31 -23.30 -18.87
N ALA A 96 14.20 -22.57 -19.99
CA ALA A 96 14.51 -23.09 -21.32
C ALA A 96 16.01 -23.41 -21.47
N SER A 97 16.88 -22.52 -20.96
CA SER A 97 18.33 -22.73 -20.97
C SER A 97 18.72 -23.97 -20.14
N SER A 98 18.18 -24.09 -18.92
CA SER A 98 18.40 -25.25 -18.03
C SER A 98 17.92 -26.55 -18.67
N SER A 99 16.73 -26.55 -19.27
CA SER A 99 16.16 -27.71 -19.96
C SER A 99 17.00 -28.13 -21.17
N GLN A 100 17.56 -27.17 -21.92
CA GLN A 100 18.42 -27.45 -23.06
C GLN A 100 19.75 -28.07 -22.65
N TYR A 101 20.36 -27.59 -21.56
CA TYR A 101 21.54 -28.22 -20.97
C TYR A 101 21.25 -29.65 -20.52
N GLN A 102 20.15 -29.85 -19.79
CA GLN A 102 19.76 -31.17 -19.29
C GLN A 102 19.46 -32.16 -20.43
N ARG A 103 18.86 -31.69 -21.52
CA ARG A 103 18.66 -32.49 -22.73
C ARG A 103 19.99 -32.88 -23.38
N GLY A 104 20.93 -31.94 -23.47
CA GLY A 104 22.27 -32.18 -24.02
C GLY A 104 23.03 -33.26 -23.27
N ILE A 105 23.02 -33.24 -21.93
CA ILE A 105 23.67 -34.27 -21.10
C ILE A 105 22.91 -35.60 -21.12
N SER A 106 21.58 -35.59 -21.22
CA SER A 106 20.79 -36.83 -21.31
C SER A 106 20.98 -37.59 -22.62
N ALA A 107 21.51 -36.94 -23.66
CA ALA A 107 21.87 -37.57 -24.92
C ALA A 107 23.22 -38.31 -24.88
N TRP A 108 24.01 -38.12 -23.82
CA TRP A 108 25.21 -38.93 -23.56
C TRP A 108 24.78 -40.20 -22.83
N ASN A 109 24.41 -41.24 -23.58
CA ASN A 109 24.15 -42.54 -22.99
C ASN A 109 25.43 -43.37 -22.96
N PHE A 110 25.89 -43.74 -21.76
CA PHE A 110 26.99 -44.68 -21.58
C PHE A 110 26.42 -46.09 -21.44
N ASP A 111 25.94 -46.64 -22.56
CA ASP A 111 25.50 -48.03 -22.60
C ASP A 111 26.74 -48.95 -22.62
N ILE A 112 26.90 -49.72 -21.53
CA ILE A 112 27.94 -50.75 -21.43
C ILE A 112 27.75 -51.83 -22.50
N GLU A 113 26.53 -52.04 -22.98
CA GLU A 113 26.22 -52.98 -24.08
C GLU A 113 26.78 -52.47 -25.42
N ASP A 114 26.70 -51.17 -25.73
CA ASP A 114 27.29 -50.56 -26.94
C ASP A 114 28.83 -50.63 -26.90
N LEU A 115 29.43 -50.44 -25.73
CA LEU A 115 30.87 -50.62 -25.50
C LEU A 115 31.32 -52.08 -25.64
N LYS A 116 30.45 -53.02 -25.27
CA LYS A 116 30.70 -54.45 -25.40
C LYS A 116 30.51 -54.93 -26.85
N ALA A 117 29.55 -54.36 -27.57
CA ALA A 117 29.31 -54.62 -28.99
C ALA A 117 30.49 -54.17 -29.86
N LEU A 118 31.11 -53.03 -29.55
CA LEU A 118 32.33 -52.55 -30.20
C LEU A 118 33.58 -53.42 -29.92
N LEU A 119 33.55 -54.23 -28.86
CA LEU A 119 34.66 -55.11 -28.49
C LEU A 119 34.47 -56.55 -29.01
N SER A 120 33.27 -56.90 -29.50
CA SER A 120 32.93 -58.26 -29.93
C SER A 120 33.10 -58.52 -31.44
N ASP A 121 33.49 -57.52 -32.23
CA ASP A 121 33.73 -57.67 -33.69
C ASP A 121 35.21 -57.96 -34.06
N ASP A 122 36.12 -58.14 -33.08
CA ASP A 122 37.56 -58.37 -33.32
C ASP A 122 38.05 -59.81 -33.02
N ASP A 123 37.17 -60.78 -32.81
CA ASP A 123 37.54 -62.19 -32.62
C ASP A 123 36.73 -63.15 -33.54
N ASP A 124 37.04 -63.17 -34.83
CA ASP A 124 36.85 -64.34 -35.71
C ASP A 124 38.00 -64.42 -36.73
N ASP A 125 38.69 -65.57 -36.72
CA ASP A 125 39.89 -66.02 -37.49
C ASP A 125 39.85 -65.74 -39.02
#